data_AF-A0A9D9FG52-F1
#
_entry.id   AF-A0A9D9FG52-F1
#
_cell.length_a   1.000
_cell.length_b   1.000
_cell.length_c   1.000
_cell.angle_alpha   90.00
_cell.angle_beta   90.00
_cell.angle_gamma   90.00
#
_symmetry.space_group_name_H-M   'P 1'
#
loop_
_entity.id
_entity.type
_entity.pdbx_description
1 polymer ?
#
loop_
_entity_poly.entity_id
_entity_poly.type
_entity_poly.pdbx_seq_one_letter_code
_entity_poly.pdbx_strand_id
1 'polypeptide(L)'
;MSAVRLAKSILPILAAGWNVACAQDGTASEFEYLRLDERSLVVTHSLASRFDMPAQYTVHPPTHRAATFNNVPFEISLSAFVSPLETIMVHAEQVADGSGAANYDRFPPSNWPITEFRSPGPACQEVPASVVAEEHDLLWLRERGFEPSGSIWMEQHFLSGNDYDDEIVVTLMIRGLDCEDGTEAVNRLTALKAQLTATH
;
A
#
# COMPACT_ATOMS: atom_id res chain seq x y z
N MET A 1 -32.93 -31.63 0.39
CA MET A 1 -31.64 -31.50 1.09
C MET A 1 -30.53 -31.95 0.17
N SER A 2 -29.82 -31.02 -0.46
CA SER A 2 -28.50 -31.30 -1.05
C SER A 2 -27.77 -29.96 -1.16
N ALA A 3 -26.66 -29.86 -0.44
CA ALA A 3 -25.84 -28.66 -0.34
C ALA A 3 -24.94 -28.56 -1.57
N VAL A 4 -25.05 -27.46 -2.30
CA VAL A 4 -24.10 -27.09 -3.36
C VAL A 4 -23.02 -26.22 -2.73
N ARG A 5 -21.83 -26.78 -2.56
CA ARG A 5 -20.60 -26.03 -2.23
C ARG A 5 -20.17 -25.26 -3.48
N LEU A 6 -20.33 -23.94 -3.47
CA LEU A 6 -19.65 -23.03 -4.39
C LEU A 6 -18.26 -22.74 -3.83
N ALA A 7 -17.26 -23.05 -4.65
CA ALA A 7 -15.85 -22.85 -4.34
C ALA A 7 -15.53 -21.35 -4.19
N LYS A 8 -14.91 -21.01 -3.07
CA LYS A 8 -14.21 -19.74 -2.83
C LYS A 8 -13.12 -19.55 -3.90
N SER A 9 -13.31 -18.58 -4.78
CA SER A 9 -12.28 -18.06 -5.66
C SER A 9 -12.54 -16.55 -5.75
N ILE A 10 -11.74 -15.77 -5.01
CA ILE A 10 -11.36 -14.36 -5.17
C ILE A 10 -10.40 -14.10 -4.00
N LEU A 11 -9.10 -14.30 -4.25
CA LEU A 11 -7.99 -13.88 -3.40
C LEU A 11 -6.73 -14.01 -4.27
N PRO A 12 -6.14 -12.89 -4.68
CA PRO A 12 -4.70 -12.78 -4.70
C PRO A 12 -4.40 -11.48 -3.96
N ILE A 13 -3.96 -11.48 -2.71
CA ILE A 13 -2.51 -11.44 -2.46
C ILE A 13 -2.17 -11.77 -0.99
N LEU A 14 -3.13 -12.09 -0.11
CA LEU A 14 -2.85 -12.15 1.34
C LEU A 14 -2.94 -13.53 2.01
N ALA A 15 -2.96 -14.63 1.24
CA ALA A 15 -3.10 -15.99 1.83
C ALA A 15 -2.17 -17.07 1.25
N ALA A 16 -1.02 -16.71 0.70
CA ALA A 16 -0.01 -17.70 0.28
C ALA A 16 1.14 -17.73 1.29
N GLY A 17 1.10 -18.65 2.27
CA GLY A 17 2.09 -18.83 3.35
C GLY A 17 3.49 -18.27 3.06
N TRP A 18 3.84 -17.22 3.78
CA TRP A 18 4.99 -16.36 3.51
C TRP A 18 6.17 -16.85 4.35
N ASN A 19 7.14 -17.51 3.73
CA ASN A 19 8.48 -17.61 4.31
C ASN A 19 9.25 -16.36 3.92
N VAL A 20 9.13 -15.29 4.71
CA VAL A 20 9.97 -14.10 4.56
C VAL A 20 11.29 -14.36 5.28
N ALA A 21 12.37 -14.58 4.52
CA ALA A 21 13.71 -14.49 5.06
C ALA A 21 14.17 -13.03 4.98
N CYS A 22 14.11 -12.31 6.11
CA CYS A 22 14.68 -10.97 6.21
C CYS A 22 16.21 -11.08 6.34
N ALA A 23 16.96 -10.75 5.29
CA ALA A 23 18.36 -10.37 5.44
C ALA A 23 18.44 -8.87 5.75
N GLN A 24 19.00 -8.50 6.89
CA GLN A 24 19.32 -7.11 7.22
C GLN A 24 20.82 -6.91 7.06
N ASP A 25 21.24 -6.09 6.09
CA ASP A 25 22.56 -5.50 6.06
C ASP A 25 22.42 -3.98 5.88
N GLY A 26 22.92 -3.23 6.87
CA GLY A 26 22.85 -1.78 6.96
C GLY A 26 23.89 -1.07 6.09
N THR A 27 23.74 -1.17 4.78
CA THR A 27 24.36 -0.23 3.82
C THR A 27 23.39 0.91 3.51
N ALA A 28 23.92 2.10 3.21
CA ALA A 28 23.11 3.15 2.60
C ALA A 28 22.34 2.56 1.41
N SER A 29 21.04 2.84 1.33
CA SER A 29 20.21 2.35 0.22
C SER A 29 20.81 2.80 -1.10
N GLU A 30 21.07 1.88 -2.03
CA GLU A 30 21.56 2.24 -3.38
C GLU A 30 20.49 2.99 -4.20
N PHE A 31 19.25 3.01 -3.70
CA PHE A 31 18.11 3.64 -4.34
C PHE A 31 17.30 4.51 -3.37
N GLU A 32 16.68 5.55 -3.90
CA GLU A 32 15.72 6.41 -3.19
C GLU A 32 14.61 6.80 -4.18
N TYR A 33 13.45 6.13 -4.09
CA TYR A 33 12.28 6.35 -4.98
C TYR A 33 11.21 7.24 -4.35
N LEU A 34 11.36 7.59 -3.07
CA LEU A 34 10.56 8.61 -2.39
C LEU A 34 11.47 9.58 -1.65
N ARG A 35 11.12 10.87 -1.72
CA ARG A 35 11.70 11.95 -0.91
C ARG A 35 10.60 12.70 -0.18
N LEU A 36 10.87 13.10 1.06
CA LEU A 36 10.04 14.06 1.78
C LEU A 36 10.51 15.49 1.48
N ASP A 37 9.62 16.30 0.93
CA ASP A 37 9.82 17.71 0.63
C ASP A 37 8.85 18.53 1.48
N GLU A 38 9.35 19.08 2.59
CA GLU A 38 8.54 19.69 3.66
C GLU A 38 7.50 18.71 4.23
N ARG A 39 6.28 18.72 3.68
CA ARG A 39 5.17 17.85 4.08
C ARG A 39 4.64 16.97 2.94
N SER A 40 5.38 16.93 1.83
CA SER A 40 4.94 16.32 0.59
C SER A 40 5.83 15.14 0.24
N LEU A 41 5.21 14.04 -0.18
CA LEU A 41 5.94 12.87 -0.66
C LEU A 41 6.13 13.00 -2.16
N VAL A 42 7.39 12.98 -2.60
CA VAL A 42 7.77 13.12 -4.00
C VAL A 42 8.37 11.81 -4.47
N VAL A 43 7.76 11.21 -5.48
CA VAL A 43 8.28 10.04 -6.18
C VAL A 43 9.40 10.47 -7.13
N THR A 44 10.54 9.79 -7.07
CA THR A 44 11.78 10.19 -7.73
C THR A 44 12.22 9.29 -8.88
N HIS A 45 11.59 8.13 -9.10
CA HIS A 45 11.80 7.30 -10.29
C HIS A 45 10.94 7.74 -11.49
N SER A 46 10.79 6.90 -12.53
CA SER A 46 10.17 7.28 -13.80
C SER A 46 8.71 7.74 -13.71
N LEU A 47 7.94 7.24 -12.74
CA LEU A 47 6.57 7.68 -12.46
C LEU A 47 6.56 8.91 -11.53
N ALA A 48 7.16 10.02 -11.95
CA ALA A 48 7.22 11.24 -11.13
C ALA A 48 5.80 11.64 -10.66
N SER A 49 5.65 11.83 -9.35
CA SER A 49 4.38 12.17 -8.70
C SER A 49 4.66 12.87 -7.38
N ARG A 50 3.75 13.77 -6.97
CA ARG A 50 3.78 14.43 -5.66
C ARG A 50 2.46 14.19 -4.95
N PHE A 51 2.55 13.85 -3.66
CA PHE A 51 1.42 13.62 -2.76
C PHE A 51 1.46 14.59 -1.58
N ASP A 52 0.34 15.27 -1.35
CA ASP A 52 0.16 16.27 -0.31
C ASP A 52 -1.04 15.91 0.57
N MET A 53 -0.87 16.00 1.90
CA MET A 53 -1.95 15.81 2.87
C MET A 53 -2.10 17.00 3.83
N PRO A 54 -3.31 17.24 4.35
CA PRO A 54 -3.56 18.28 5.35
C PRO A 54 -2.72 18.14 6.62
N ALA A 55 -2.57 19.26 7.35
CA ALA A 55 -1.71 19.35 8.53
C ALA A 55 -2.06 18.37 9.67
N GLN A 56 -3.30 17.85 9.69
CA GLN A 56 -3.78 16.92 10.72
C GLN A 56 -3.10 15.54 10.70
N TYR A 57 -2.41 15.17 9.61
CA TYR A 57 -1.64 13.92 9.54
C TYR A 57 -0.18 14.16 9.90
N THR A 58 0.42 13.20 10.58
CA THR A 58 1.88 13.15 10.72
C THR A 58 2.46 12.50 9.46
N VAL A 59 3.28 13.23 8.72
CA VAL A 59 4.05 12.65 7.62
C VAL A 59 5.34 12.06 8.15
N HIS A 60 5.66 10.84 7.76
CA HIS A 60 6.89 10.16 8.18
C HIS A 60 7.92 10.18 7.04
N PRO A 61 9.22 10.34 7.34
CA PRO A 61 10.25 10.29 6.32
C PRO A 61 10.27 8.90 5.63
N PRO A 62 10.65 8.84 4.33
CA PRO A 62 10.77 7.58 3.63
C PRO A 62 11.76 6.61 4.28
N THR A 63 11.47 5.32 4.13
CA THR A 63 12.42 4.23 4.38
C THR A 63 12.60 3.43 3.10
N HIS A 64 13.77 2.82 2.94
CA HIS A 64 14.14 2.10 1.73
C HIS A 64 14.58 0.68 2.08
N ARG A 65 14.09 -0.31 1.34
CA ARG A 65 14.45 -1.72 1.55
C ARG A 65 14.36 -2.53 0.27
N ALA A 66 15.26 -3.49 0.10
CA ALA A 66 15.07 -4.55 -0.87
C ALA A 66 14.19 -5.65 -0.25
N ALA A 67 13.32 -6.25 -1.06
CA ALA A 67 12.57 -7.44 -0.67
C ALA A 67 12.38 -8.37 -1.87
N THR A 68 11.95 -9.60 -1.62
CA THR A 68 11.64 -10.55 -2.68
C THR A 68 10.24 -11.10 -2.47
N PHE A 69 9.36 -10.90 -3.45
CA PHE A 69 8.00 -11.43 -3.45
C PHE A 69 7.86 -12.43 -4.59
N ASN A 70 7.47 -13.67 -4.28
CA ASN A 70 7.33 -14.74 -5.27
C ASN A 70 8.58 -14.95 -6.17
N ASN A 71 9.78 -14.86 -5.57
CA ASN A 71 11.08 -14.89 -6.25
C ASN A 71 11.39 -13.70 -7.17
N VAL A 72 10.58 -12.65 -7.14
CA VAL A 72 10.84 -11.39 -7.87
C VAL A 72 11.45 -10.38 -6.88
N PRO A 73 12.63 -9.82 -7.17
CA PRO A 73 13.25 -8.80 -6.33
C PRO A 73 12.63 -7.43 -6.57
N PHE A 74 12.33 -6.73 -5.47
CA PHE A 74 11.81 -5.36 -5.47
C PHE A 74 12.73 -4.46 -4.64
N GLU A 75 12.92 -3.25 -5.14
CA GLU A 75 13.52 -2.12 -4.42
C GLU A 75 12.40 -1.16 -4.03
N ILE A 76 12.19 -0.96 -2.74
CA ILE A 76 10.96 -0.36 -2.21
C ILE A 76 11.29 0.86 -1.38
N SER A 77 10.74 2.00 -1.78
CA SER A 77 10.67 3.20 -0.94
C SER A 77 9.27 3.34 -0.37
N LEU A 78 9.17 3.44 0.94
CA LEU A 78 7.91 3.49 1.69
C LEU A 78 7.84 4.78 2.51
N SER A 79 6.71 5.47 2.47
CA SER A 79 6.36 6.53 3.42
C SER A 79 4.85 6.53 3.70
N ALA A 80 4.41 7.27 4.71
CA ALA A 80 3.00 7.38 5.04
C ALA A 80 2.63 8.70 5.69
N PHE A 81 1.37 9.07 5.48
CA PHE A 81 0.63 10.04 6.28
C PHE A 81 -0.18 9.27 7.33
N VAL A 82 0.05 9.55 8.62
CA VAL A 82 -0.47 8.76 9.73
C VAL A 82 -1.30 9.60 10.70
N SER A 83 -2.45 9.05 11.06
CA SER A 83 -3.26 9.43 12.22
C SER A 83 -3.62 8.16 13.02
N PRO A 84 -4.16 8.27 14.25
CA PRO A 84 -4.52 7.09 15.04
C PRO A 84 -5.57 6.16 14.41
N LEU A 85 -6.43 6.69 13.52
CA LEU A 85 -7.57 5.95 12.95
C LEU A 85 -7.45 5.72 11.44
N GLU A 86 -6.57 6.45 10.77
CA GLU A 86 -6.50 6.53 9.31
C GLU A 86 -5.06 6.72 8.88
N THR A 87 -4.65 6.03 7.81
CA THR A 87 -3.36 6.25 7.17
C THR A 87 -3.46 6.17 5.66
N ILE A 88 -2.62 6.95 4.98
CA ILE A 88 -2.33 6.78 3.55
C ILE A 88 -0.86 6.44 3.45
N MET A 89 -0.59 5.22 3.00
CA MET A 89 0.75 4.72 2.73
C MET A 89 1.05 4.86 1.24
N VAL A 90 2.25 5.32 0.92
CA VAL A 90 2.75 5.47 -0.44
C VAL A 90 4.00 4.63 -0.57
N HIS A 91 3.97 3.70 -1.51
CA HIS A 91 5.14 2.99 -1.99
C HIS A 91 5.53 3.54 -3.37
N ALA A 92 6.82 3.71 -3.59
CA ALA A 92 7.41 3.79 -4.92
C ALA A 92 8.42 2.65 -5.02
N GLU A 93 8.20 1.76 -5.98
CA GLU A 93 8.92 0.48 -6.07
C GLU A 93 9.46 0.27 -7.48
N GLN A 94 10.55 -0.49 -7.56
CA GLN A 94 11.12 -0.97 -8.82
C GLN A 94 11.33 -2.49 -8.76
N VAL A 95 10.91 -3.19 -9.82
CA VAL A 95 11.22 -4.60 -10.10
C VAL A 95 12.68 -4.68 -10.55
N ALA A 96 13.56 -5.18 -9.68
CA ALA A 96 15.01 -5.09 -9.89
C ALA A 96 15.55 -6.05 -10.97
N ASP A 97 14.77 -7.06 -11.37
CA ASP A 97 15.17 -8.03 -12.41
C ASP A 97 14.62 -7.71 -13.81
N GLY A 98 13.84 -6.63 -13.96
CA GLY A 98 13.27 -6.20 -15.25
C GLY A 98 12.22 -7.16 -15.81
N SER A 99 11.57 -7.95 -14.96
CA SER A 99 10.61 -8.97 -15.39
C SER A 99 9.22 -8.42 -15.75
N GLY A 100 8.93 -7.14 -15.46
CA GLY A 100 7.62 -6.54 -15.64
C GLY A 100 6.57 -7.09 -14.66
N ALA A 101 7.00 -7.48 -13.46
CA ALA A 101 6.14 -8.14 -12.48
C ALA A 101 5.07 -7.23 -11.87
N ALA A 102 5.26 -5.91 -11.89
CA ALA A 102 4.31 -4.94 -11.33
C ALA A 102 3.15 -4.65 -12.30
N ASN A 103 2.53 -5.70 -12.86
CA ASN A 103 1.42 -5.58 -13.81
C ASN A 103 0.05 -5.74 -13.13
N TYR A 104 -0.71 -4.65 -13.15
CA TYR A 104 -2.04 -4.55 -12.53
C TYR A 104 -3.21 -4.42 -13.51
N ASP A 105 -3.02 -4.71 -14.80
CA ASP A 105 -4.04 -4.51 -15.84
C ASP A 105 -5.33 -5.32 -15.63
N ARG A 106 -5.26 -6.37 -14.79
CA ARG A 106 -6.43 -7.12 -14.34
C ARG A 106 -7.44 -6.29 -13.54
N PHE A 107 -7.01 -5.19 -12.93
CA PHE A 107 -7.86 -4.34 -12.11
C PHE A 107 -8.50 -3.23 -12.95
N PRO A 108 -9.74 -2.82 -12.62
CA PRO A 108 -10.41 -1.74 -13.34
C PRO A 108 -9.64 -0.42 -13.17
N PRO A 109 -9.70 0.48 -14.18
CA PRO A 109 -9.16 1.82 -14.07
C PRO A 109 -9.75 2.60 -12.89
N SER A 110 -8.91 3.42 -12.27
CA SER A 110 -9.23 4.34 -11.18
C SER A 110 -8.77 5.74 -11.58
N ASN A 111 -9.60 6.74 -11.31
CA ASN A 111 -9.26 8.15 -11.56
C ASN A 111 -8.65 8.83 -10.32
N TRP A 112 -8.23 8.04 -9.34
CA TRP A 112 -7.61 8.51 -8.09
C TRP A 112 -6.33 7.70 -7.83
N PRO A 113 -5.26 8.33 -7.31
CA PRO A 113 -5.15 9.74 -6.94
C PRO A 113 -5.03 10.71 -8.13
N ILE A 114 -4.71 10.15 -9.29
CA ILE A 114 -4.60 10.78 -10.61
C ILE A 114 -5.14 9.77 -11.65
N THR A 115 -5.24 10.18 -12.91
CA THR A 115 -5.61 9.26 -13.99
C THR A 115 -4.59 8.13 -14.13
N GLU A 116 -4.97 7.03 -14.77
CA GLU A 116 -4.10 5.86 -15.10
C GLU A 116 -3.89 4.85 -13.96
N PHE A 117 -4.22 5.20 -12.72
CA PHE A 117 -4.24 4.23 -11.64
C PHE A 117 -5.27 3.13 -11.89
N ARG A 118 -5.09 2.00 -11.19
CA ARG A 118 -6.02 0.87 -11.16
C ARG A 118 -6.29 0.45 -9.74
N SER A 119 -7.48 -0.09 -9.45
CA SER A 119 -7.85 -0.49 -8.09
C SER A 119 -8.78 -1.70 -8.06
N PRO A 120 -8.57 -2.68 -7.17
CA PRO A 120 -9.54 -3.73 -6.89
C PRO A 120 -10.77 -3.22 -6.11
N GLY A 121 -10.75 -1.98 -5.63
CA GLY A 121 -11.76 -1.41 -4.74
C GLY A 121 -11.51 -1.73 -3.26
N PRO A 122 -12.43 -1.30 -2.38
CA PRO A 122 -12.28 -1.44 -0.94
C PRO A 122 -12.48 -2.88 -0.48
N ALA A 123 -11.69 -3.30 0.51
CA ALA A 123 -11.79 -4.59 1.17
C ALA A 123 -11.57 -4.47 2.67
N CYS A 124 -12.23 -5.33 3.46
CA CYS A 124 -11.97 -5.46 4.89
C CYS A 124 -11.19 -6.74 5.18
N GLN A 125 -10.30 -6.64 6.17
CA GLN A 125 -9.53 -7.78 6.67
C GLN A 125 -9.42 -7.73 8.18
N GLU A 126 -9.49 -8.91 8.79
CA GLU A 126 -9.09 -9.13 10.17
C GLU A 126 -7.59 -9.40 10.21
N VAL A 127 -6.83 -8.49 10.80
CA VAL A 127 -5.36 -8.57 10.87
C VAL A 127 -4.94 -8.98 12.29
N PRO A 128 -4.46 -10.21 12.49
CA PRO A 128 -3.96 -10.65 13.80
C PRO A 128 -2.71 -9.86 14.21
N ALA A 129 -2.54 -9.64 15.52
CA ALA A 129 -1.35 -8.98 16.06
C ALA A 129 -0.03 -9.72 15.71
N SER A 130 -0.08 -11.04 15.49
CA SER A 130 1.09 -11.81 15.03
C SER A 130 1.49 -11.42 13.60
N VAL A 131 0.52 -11.21 12.70
CA VAL A 131 0.80 -10.75 11.33
C VAL A 131 1.42 -9.36 11.35
N VAL A 132 0.92 -8.45 12.20
CA VAL A 132 1.51 -7.13 12.40
C VAL A 132 2.96 -7.20 12.88
N ALA A 133 3.33 -8.22 13.67
CA ALA A 133 4.69 -8.38 14.17
C ALA A 133 5.65 -9.00 13.14
N GLU A 134 5.13 -9.71 12.14
CA GLU A 134 5.92 -10.44 11.14
C GLU A 134 6.01 -9.69 9.80
N GLU A 135 5.02 -8.86 9.47
CA GLU A 135 4.97 -8.06 8.24
C GLU A 135 5.63 -6.70 8.47
N HIS A 136 6.60 -6.37 7.61
CA HIS A 136 7.47 -5.20 7.77
C HIS A 136 6.68 -3.88 7.75
N ASP A 137 5.79 -3.70 6.79
CA ASP A 137 5.12 -2.42 6.55
C ASP A 137 4.06 -2.15 7.64
N LEU A 138 3.33 -3.18 8.07
CA LEU A 138 2.40 -3.12 9.20
C LEU A 138 3.14 -2.85 10.53
N LEU A 139 4.28 -3.50 10.76
CA LEU A 139 5.12 -3.23 11.92
C LEU A 139 5.58 -1.76 11.92
N TRP A 140 6.06 -1.29 10.77
CA TRP A 140 6.53 0.09 10.56
C TRP A 140 5.42 1.12 10.83
N LEU A 141 4.18 0.84 10.40
CA LEU A 141 3.00 1.68 10.67
C LEU A 141 2.65 1.72 12.17
N ARG A 142 2.70 0.56 12.84
CA ARG A 142 2.47 0.45 14.29
C ARG A 142 3.43 1.31 15.09
N GLU A 143 4.71 1.25 14.76
CA GLU A 143 5.76 2.07 15.38
C GLU A 143 5.56 3.58 15.17
N ARG A 144 4.72 3.95 14.20
CA ARG A 144 4.44 5.34 13.78
C ARG A 144 3.06 5.85 14.19
N GLY A 145 2.34 5.08 15.00
CA GLY A 145 1.11 5.51 15.66
C GLY A 145 -0.19 5.08 14.98
N PHE A 146 -0.13 4.26 13.92
CA PHE A 146 -1.31 3.58 13.38
C PHE A 146 -1.31 2.12 13.82
N GLU A 147 -2.31 1.67 14.57
CA GLU A 147 -2.39 0.28 15.03
C GLU A 147 -3.16 -0.57 14.00
N PRO A 148 -2.47 -1.43 13.23
CA PRO A 148 -3.08 -2.15 12.11
C PRO A 148 -3.66 -3.51 12.51
N SER A 149 -3.72 -3.86 13.81
CA SER A 149 -4.41 -5.08 14.25
C SER A 149 -5.93 -4.92 14.38
N GLY A 150 -6.64 -6.03 14.19
CA GLY A 150 -8.09 -6.11 14.17
C GLY A 150 -8.67 -5.86 12.79
N SER A 151 -9.92 -5.40 12.74
CA SER A 151 -10.64 -5.06 11.51
C SER A 151 -10.07 -3.80 10.87
N ILE A 152 -9.48 -3.96 9.68
CA ILE A 152 -8.95 -2.88 8.87
C ILE A 152 -9.66 -2.89 7.52
N TRP A 153 -10.25 -1.75 7.18
CA TRP A 153 -10.72 -1.49 5.82
C TRP A 153 -9.60 -0.81 5.03
N MET A 154 -9.34 -1.31 3.84
CA MET A 154 -8.30 -0.81 2.96
C MET A 154 -8.77 -0.66 1.52
N GLU A 155 -8.18 0.29 0.81
CA GLU A 155 -8.32 0.45 -0.63
C GLU A 155 -6.93 0.73 -1.20
N GLN A 156 -6.54 -0.03 -2.22
CA GLN A 156 -5.23 0.10 -2.87
C GLN A 156 -5.39 0.63 -4.28
N HIS A 157 -4.47 1.50 -4.68
CA HIS A 157 -4.40 2.09 -5.99
C HIS A 157 -2.99 1.86 -6.53
N PHE A 158 -2.90 1.28 -7.72
CA PHE A 158 -1.65 0.91 -8.38
C PHE A 158 -1.46 1.70 -9.66
N LEU A 159 -0.26 2.26 -9.86
CA LEU A 159 0.20 2.81 -11.13
C LEU A 159 1.49 2.09 -11.51
N SER A 160 1.60 1.68 -12.78
CA SER A 160 2.77 0.97 -13.29
C SER A 160 3.38 1.73 -14.47
N GLY A 161 4.69 1.60 -14.64
CA GLY A 161 5.39 1.97 -15.86
C GLY A 161 4.93 1.15 -17.07
N ASN A 162 5.31 1.60 -18.26
CA ASN A 162 4.93 0.93 -19.51
C ASN A 162 5.53 -0.48 -19.66
N ASP A 163 6.67 -0.73 -19.02
CA ASP A 163 7.35 -2.02 -18.92
C ASP A 163 6.94 -2.82 -17.67
N TYR A 164 6.13 -2.22 -16.78
CA TYR A 164 5.72 -2.77 -15.49
C TYR A 164 6.89 -3.03 -14.52
N ASP A 165 8.00 -2.30 -14.68
CA ASP A 165 9.15 -2.39 -13.78
C ASP A 165 9.13 -1.32 -12.70
N ASP A 166 8.56 -0.14 -12.95
CA ASP A 166 8.32 0.88 -11.93
C ASP A 166 6.86 0.85 -11.46
N GLU A 167 6.62 1.05 -10.17
CA GLU A 167 5.27 1.18 -9.64
C GLU A 167 5.12 2.22 -8.51
N ILE A 168 3.91 2.76 -8.42
CA ILE A 168 3.43 3.47 -7.25
C ILE A 168 2.24 2.71 -6.68
N VAL A 169 2.29 2.41 -5.38
CA VAL A 169 1.15 1.87 -4.64
C VAL A 169 0.70 2.89 -3.62
N VAL A 170 -0.56 3.33 -3.71
CA VAL A 170 -1.20 4.16 -2.69
C VAL A 170 -2.21 3.32 -1.96
N THR A 171 -1.94 3.05 -0.68
CA THR A 171 -2.79 2.24 0.18
C THR A 171 -3.45 3.13 1.22
N LEU A 172 -4.78 3.18 1.20
CA LEU A 172 -5.58 3.79 2.26
C LEU A 172 -5.92 2.72 3.28
N MET A 173 -5.84 3.05 4.57
CA MET A 173 -6.33 2.19 5.64
C MET A 173 -7.14 3.00 6.65
N ILE A 174 -8.29 2.47 7.04
CA ILE A 174 -9.10 2.98 8.13
C ILE A 174 -9.37 1.87 9.14
N ARG A 175 -9.41 2.23 10.41
CA ARG A 175 -9.76 1.33 11.51
C ARG A 175 -10.93 1.85 12.33
N GLY A 176 -11.40 1.02 13.27
CA GLY A 176 -12.50 1.35 14.17
C GLY A 176 -13.89 1.08 13.56
N LEU A 177 -13.94 0.21 12.55
CA LEU A 177 -15.15 -0.33 11.93
C LEU A 177 -14.98 -1.84 11.84
N ASP A 178 -16.06 -2.57 12.01
CA ASP A 178 -16.08 -4.02 11.77
C ASP A 178 -16.18 -4.29 10.26
N CYS A 179 -15.84 -5.51 9.83
CA CYS A 179 -15.96 -5.88 8.41
C CYS A 179 -17.41 -5.95 7.89
N GLU A 180 -18.40 -5.80 8.76
CA GLU A 180 -19.82 -5.69 8.40
C GLU A 180 -20.23 -4.24 8.05
N ASP A 181 -19.42 -3.24 8.41
CA ASP A 181 -19.72 -1.81 8.26
C ASP A 181 -19.38 -1.24 6.87
N GLY A 182 -19.64 -2.00 5.80
CA GLY A 182 -19.15 -1.69 4.46
C GLY A 182 -19.54 -0.30 3.92
N THR A 183 -20.78 0.15 4.17
CA THR A 183 -21.24 1.49 3.74
C THR A 183 -20.45 2.60 4.42
N GLU A 184 -20.26 2.51 5.74
CA GLU A 184 -19.53 3.52 6.49
C GLU A 184 -18.04 3.51 6.13
N ALA A 185 -17.47 2.33 5.89
CA ALA A 185 -16.11 2.19 5.44
C ALA A 185 -15.88 2.88 4.08
N VAL A 186 -16.78 2.67 3.11
CA VAL A 186 -16.71 3.33 1.80
C VAL A 186 -16.82 4.85 1.95
N ASN A 187 -17.68 5.35 2.82
CA ASN A 187 -17.82 6.78 3.09
C ASN A 187 -16.52 7.38 3.65
N ARG A 188 -15.91 6.70 4.64
CA ARG A 188 -14.65 7.15 5.26
C ARG A 188 -13.47 7.07 4.30
N LEU A 189 -13.34 6.01 3.50
CA LEU A 189 -12.33 5.91 2.45
C LEU A 189 -12.51 7.01 1.40
N THR A 190 -13.75 7.33 1.02
CA THR A 190 -14.04 8.44 0.10
C THR A 190 -13.63 9.79 0.71
N ALA A 191 -13.93 10.01 1.99
CA ALA A 191 -13.52 11.22 2.70
C ALA A 191 -12.00 11.31 2.85
N LEU A 192 -11.29 10.19 3.04
CA LEU A 192 -9.84 10.13 3.09
C LEU A 192 -9.21 10.42 1.72
N LYS A 193 -9.75 9.84 0.64
CA LYS A 193 -9.33 10.15 -0.75
C LYS A 193 -9.43 11.63 -1.07
N ALA A 194 -10.49 12.29 -0.62
CA ALA A 194 -10.73 13.72 -0.85
C ALA A 194 -9.72 14.64 -0.13
N GLN A 195 -8.96 14.12 0.85
CA GLN A 195 -7.94 14.87 1.57
C GLN A 195 -6.58 14.83 0.87
N LEU A 196 -6.28 13.77 0.12
CA LEU A 196 -5.03 13.64 -0.61
C LEU A 196 -5.09 14.47 -1.89
N THR A 197 -4.15 15.39 -2.04
CA THR A 197 -3.88 16.05 -3.32
C THR A 197 -2.70 15.36 -3.99
N ALA A 198 -2.84 15.01 -5.27
CA ALA A 198 -1.76 14.42 -6.05
C ALA A 198 -1.56 15.17 -7.37
N THR A 199 -0.30 15.29 -7.79
CA THR A 199 0.09 15.91 -9.06
C THR A 199 1.18 15.08 -9.74
N HIS A 200 1.15 15.06 -11.07
CA HIS A 200 2.21 14.52 -11.93
C HIS A 200 3.18 15.63 -12.34
#